data_AF-A0A0M8MFL2-F1
#
_entry.id   AF-A0A0M8MFL2-F1
#
_cell.length_a   1.000
_cell.length_b   1.000
_cell.length_c   1.000
_cell.angle_alpha   90.00
_cell.angle_beta   90.00
_cell.angle_gamma   90.00
#
_symmetry.space_group_name_H-M   'P 1'
#
loop_
_entity.id
_entity.type
_entity.pdbx_description
1 polymer ?
#
loop_
_entity_poly.entity_id
_entity_poly.type
_entity_poly.pdbx_seq_one_letter_code
_entity_poly.pdbx_strand_id
1 'polypeptide(L)'
;MFYKIVRFGFINTKQIPFIMKKIIALFVLMLGVSFTASAQKKAVAKPAQTKEQRAQAAEIQKGAQADTKALNEFVKLSDDQMVSFRGLFEYKYRNLAEGLSDERKKALAETIEMKINATLTPDQVTKLSQNPTLLNQLTGKK
;
A
#
# COMPACT_ATOMS: atom_id res chain seq x y z
N MET A 1 43.85 37.47 38.47
CA MET A 1 43.64 37.78 39.91
C MET A 1 42.66 38.95 39.98
N PHE A 2 41.67 38.87 40.88
CA PHE A 2 40.67 39.90 41.26
C PHE A 2 39.37 40.05 40.44
N TYR A 3 38.37 39.30 40.92
CA TYR A 3 36.95 39.64 41.01
C TYR A 3 36.67 41.12 41.37
N LYS A 4 35.60 41.73 40.82
CA LYS A 4 34.52 42.36 41.62
C LYS A 4 33.34 42.97 40.81
N ILE A 5 32.11 42.54 41.16
CA ILE A 5 30.86 43.31 41.43
C ILE A 5 30.20 44.08 40.26
N VAL A 6 29.10 43.56 39.69
CA VAL A 6 27.68 43.79 40.06
C VAL A 6 27.25 45.26 40.04
N ARG A 7 26.38 45.62 39.08
CA ARG A 7 25.30 46.57 39.34
C ARG A 7 24.01 46.12 38.67
N PHE A 8 23.09 45.68 39.52
CA PHE A 8 21.69 45.39 39.25
C PHE A 8 20.98 46.67 38.79
N GLY A 9 20.50 46.69 37.55
CA GLY A 9 19.58 47.69 37.03
C GLY A 9 18.16 47.14 37.08
N PHE A 10 17.44 47.48 38.15
CA PHE A 10 16.04 47.15 38.37
C PHE A 10 15.16 48.09 37.53
N ILE A 11 14.48 47.57 36.50
CA ILE A 11 13.40 48.28 35.82
C ILE A 11 12.11 47.46 35.96
N ASN A 12 11.44 47.76 37.07
CA ASN A 12 9.99 47.94 37.26
C ASN A 12 9.07 47.64 36.05
N THR A 13 8.52 46.42 35.99
CA THR A 13 7.40 46.04 35.13
C THR A 13 6.06 46.30 35.83
N LYS A 14 5.57 47.55 35.77
CA LYS A 14 4.15 47.84 35.98
C LYS A 14 3.36 47.46 34.72
N GLN A 15 2.17 46.88 34.93
CA GLN A 15 1.07 46.62 33.97
C GLN A 15 1.16 45.32 33.13
N ILE A 16 0.65 44.22 33.71
CA ILE A 16 0.00 43.15 32.93
C ILE A 16 -1.42 42.98 33.50
N PRO A 17 -2.47 43.52 32.86
CA PRO A 17 -3.85 43.33 33.30
C PRO A 17 -4.34 41.90 33.00
N PHE A 18 -4.41 41.09 34.04
CA PHE A 18 -5.55 40.25 34.45
C PHE A 18 -6.58 39.86 33.36
N ILE A 19 -6.20 39.08 32.33
CA ILE A 19 -7.13 38.59 31.28
C ILE A 19 -7.08 37.04 31.08
N MET A 20 -6.51 36.26 32.00
CA MET A 20 -6.62 34.79 31.95
C MET A 20 -6.94 34.17 33.32
N LYS A 21 -8.24 34.08 33.65
CA LYS A 21 -8.74 33.31 34.81
C LYS A 21 -9.99 32.47 34.53
N LYS A 22 -10.47 32.38 33.29
CA LYS A 22 -11.75 31.70 32.95
C LYS A 22 -11.66 30.52 31.97
N ILE A 23 -10.46 30.06 31.61
CA ILE A 23 -10.32 28.96 30.62
C ILE A 23 -10.02 27.60 31.29
N ILE A 24 -9.53 27.57 32.54
CA ILE A 24 -9.20 26.31 33.24
C ILE A 24 -10.44 25.60 33.81
N ALA A 25 -11.54 26.33 34.06
CA ALA A 25 -12.76 25.74 34.62
C ALA A 25 -13.61 24.95 33.61
N LEU A 26 -13.33 25.03 32.30
CA LEU A 26 -14.10 24.30 31.28
C LEU A 26 -13.56 22.89 30.97
N PHE A 27 -12.39 22.52 31.50
CA PHE A 27 -11.74 21.24 31.18
C PHE A 27 -12.12 20.08 32.12
N VAL A 28 -12.83 20.36 33.23
CA VAL A 28 -13.15 19.35 34.26
C VAL A 28 -14.52 18.68 34.03
N LEU A 29 -15.37 19.21 33.13
CA LEU A 29 -16.71 18.65 32.88
C LEU A 29 -16.75 17.56 31.78
N MET A 30 -15.64 17.27 31.11
CA MET A 30 -15.57 16.31 29.99
C MET A 30 -14.82 15.00 30.32
N LEU A 31 -14.51 14.74 31.59
CA LEU A 31 -13.92 13.47 32.06
C LEU A 31 -14.99 12.44 32.51
N GLY A 32 -16.21 12.56 32.01
CA GLY A 32 -17.38 11.80 32.45
C GLY A 32 -17.96 10.82 31.42
N VAL A 33 -17.18 10.35 30.44
CA VAL A 33 -17.58 9.20 29.60
C VAL A 33 -16.84 7.97 30.10
N SER A 34 -17.57 7.21 30.90
CA SER A 34 -17.31 5.85 31.34
C SER A 34 -16.62 5.00 30.24
N PHE A 35 -15.39 4.58 30.52
CA PHE A 35 -14.84 3.37 29.93
C PHE A 35 -15.74 2.20 30.35
N THR A 36 -16.73 1.85 29.52
CA THR A 36 -17.27 0.50 29.50
C THR A 36 -16.15 -0.38 28.96
N ALA A 37 -15.50 -1.10 29.87
CA ALA A 37 -14.53 -2.13 29.53
C ALA A 37 -15.29 -3.34 28.98
N SER A 38 -15.80 -3.24 27.75
CA SER A 38 -16.15 -4.43 26.98
C SER A 38 -14.86 -4.93 26.35
N ALA A 39 -14.15 -5.80 27.08
CA ALA A 39 -13.00 -6.56 26.59
C ALA A 39 -13.48 -7.61 25.56
N GLN A 40 -14.08 -7.16 24.47
CA GLN A 40 -14.28 -7.98 23.29
C GLN A 40 -12.96 -7.97 22.54
N LYS A 41 -12.29 -9.13 22.61
CA LYS A 41 -11.10 -9.51 21.85
C LYS A 41 -11.03 -8.71 20.55
N LYS A 42 -10.06 -7.78 20.52
CA LYS A 42 -9.78 -6.90 19.38
C LYS A 42 -9.23 -7.76 18.25
N ALA A 43 -10.10 -8.46 17.53
CA ALA A 43 -9.87 -8.64 16.11
C ALA A 43 -9.79 -7.23 15.55
N VAL A 44 -8.59 -6.83 15.13
CA VAL A 44 -8.37 -5.58 14.40
C VAL A 44 -9.29 -5.66 13.19
N ALA A 45 -10.46 -5.02 13.28
CA ALA A 45 -11.39 -4.95 12.16
C ALA A 45 -10.64 -4.23 11.04
N LYS A 46 -10.30 -4.98 9.98
CA LYS A 46 -9.82 -4.37 8.74
C LYS A 46 -10.86 -3.32 8.35
N PRO A 47 -10.46 -2.10 7.98
CA PRO A 47 -11.42 -1.07 7.57
C PRO A 47 -12.35 -1.67 6.51
N ALA A 48 -13.66 -1.45 6.69
CA ALA A 48 -14.66 -2.01 5.80
C ALA A 48 -14.40 -1.52 4.37
N GLN A 49 -14.03 -2.43 3.47
CA GLN A 49 -13.78 -2.09 2.07
C GLN A 49 -15.06 -1.56 1.41
N THR A 50 -14.92 -0.46 0.66
CA THR A 50 -16.03 0.07 -0.14
C THR A 50 -16.48 -0.96 -1.20
N LYS A 51 -17.71 -0.82 -1.72
CA LYS A 51 -18.21 -1.71 -2.78
C LYS A 51 -17.30 -1.68 -4.01
N GLU A 52 -16.79 -0.50 -4.35
CA GLU A 52 -15.85 -0.26 -5.45
C GLU A 52 -14.51 -0.97 -5.24
N GLN A 53 -13.94 -0.90 -4.04
CA GLN A 53 -12.70 -1.62 -3.71
C GLN A 53 -12.86 -3.14 -3.80
N ARG A 54 -14.03 -3.67 -3.42
CA ARG A 54 -14.34 -5.10 -3.56
C ARG A 54 -14.50 -5.52 -5.02
N ALA A 55 -15.18 -4.72 -5.84
CA ALA A 55 -15.32 -4.98 -7.27
C ALA A 55 -13.95 -4.97 -7.98
N GLN A 56 -13.11 -3.98 -7.66
CA GLN A 56 -11.75 -3.90 -8.21
C GLN A 56 -10.89 -5.09 -7.78
N ALA A 57 -10.95 -5.50 -6.52
CA ALA A 57 -10.24 -6.67 -6.03
C ALA A 57 -10.69 -7.97 -6.73
N ALA A 58 -11.99 -8.11 -7.02
CA ALA A 58 -12.52 -9.25 -7.77
C ALA A 58 -12.01 -9.27 -9.22
N GLU A 59 -11.98 -8.13 -9.91
CA GLU A 59 -11.43 -8.03 -11.27
C GLU A 59 -9.93 -8.33 -11.31
N ILE A 60 -9.16 -7.86 -10.32
CA ILE A 60 -7.74 -8.20 -10.17
C ILE A 60 -7.55 -9.72 -10.05
N GLN A 61 -8.31 -10.37 -9.17
CA GLN A 61 -8.21 -11.81 -8.97
C GLN A 61 -8.62 -12.59 -10.22
N LYS A 62 -9.71 -12.19 -10.86
CA LYS A 62 -10.22 -12.81 -12.09
C LYS A 62 -9.21 -12.71 -13.22
N GLY A 63 -8.63 -11.53 -13.44
CA GLY A 63 -7.58 -11.31 -14.43
C GLY A 63 -6.34 -12.16 -14.15
N ALA A 64 -5.87 -12.17 -12.90
CA ALA A 64 -4.70 -12.97 -12.51
C ALA A 64 -4.92 -14.47 -12.71
N GLN A 65 -6.11 -14.97 -12.36
CA GLN A 65 -6.48 -16.37 -12.59
C GLN A 65 -6.55 -16.70 -14.07
N ALA A 66 -7.12 -15.82 -14.89
CA ALA A 66 -7.22 -16.01 -16.34
C ALA A 66 -5.84 -16.11 -16.99
N ASP A 67 -4.91 -15.21 -16.65
CA ASP A 67 -3.55 -15.24 -17.19
C ASP A 67 -2.75 -16.45 -16.70
N THR A 68 -2.90 -16.82 -15.42
CA THR A 68 -2.27 -18.03 -14.87
C THR A 68 -2.76 -19.28 -15.61
N LYS A 69 -4.08 -19.36 -15.86
CA LYS A 69 -4.69 -20.46 -16.60
C LYS A 69 -4.19 -20.50 -18.04
N ALA A 70 -4.19 -19.37 -18.74
CA ALA A 70 -3.72 -19.27 -20.12
C ALA A 70 -2.24 -19.71 -20.25
N LEU A 71 -1.38 -19.28 -19.32
CA LEU A 71 0.02 -19.72 -19.29
C LEU A 71 0.14 -21.22 -19.00
N ASN A 72 -0.64 -21.75 -18.05
CA ASN A 72 -0.64 -23.17 -17.72
C ASN A 72 -1.09 -24.07 -18.87
N GLU A 73 -2.13 -23.66 -19.60
CA GLU A 73 -2.61 -24.38 -20.77
C GLU A 73 -1.53 -24.41 -21.88
N PHE A 74 -0.69 -23.38 -21.95
CA PHE A 74 0.32 -23.26 -22.99
C PHE A 74 1.64 -23.98 -22.67
N VAL A 75 2.20 -23.84 -21.47
CA VAL A 75 3.53 -24.38 -21.10
C VAL A 75 3.53 -25.41 -19.97
N LYS A 76 2.34 -25.80 -19.47
CA LYS A 76 2.12 -26.69 -18.33
C LYS A 76 3.00 -26.36 -17.12
N LEU A 77 2.40 -25.69 -16.14
CA LEU A 77 3.08 -25.24 -14.94
C LEU A 77 3.00 -26.30 -13.84
N SER A 78 4.04 -26.34 -13.00
CA SER A 78 3.99 -26.98 -11.68
C SER A 78 3.12 -26.19 -10.72
N ASP A 79 2.72 -26.80 -9.59
CA ASP A 79 1.90 -26.15 -8.58
C ASP A 79 2.59 -24.91 -7.99
N ASP A 80 3.91 -24.96 -7.76
CA ASP A 80 4.70 -23.83 -7.27
C ASP A 80 4.75 -22.69 -8.30
N GLN A 81 4.89 -23.02 -9.58
CA GLN A 81 4.82 -22.04 -10.66
C GLN A 81 3.42 -21.42 -10.74
N MET A 82 2.35 -22.21 -10.60
CA MET A 82 0.97 -21.70 -10.58
C MET A 82 0.75 -20.67 -9.46
N VAL A 83 1.26 -20.94 -8.26
CA VAL A 83 1.18 -20.00 -7.12
C VAL A 83 1.97 -18.73 -7.42
N SER A 84 3.20 -18.88 -7.94
CA SER A 84 4.10 -17.77 -8.28
C SER A 84 3.50 -16.87 -9.36
N PHE A 85 2.96 -17.46 -10.43
CA PHE A 85 2.34 -16.73 -11.53
C PHE A 85 1.04 -16.05 -11.13
N ARG A 86 0.22 -16.69 -10.27
CA ARG A 86 -0.96 -16.02 -9.72
C ARG A 86 -0.58 -14.75 -8.97
N GLY A 87 0.45 -14.81 -8.13
CA GLY A 87 0.98 -13.63 -7.43
C GLY A 87 1.52 -12.56 -8.38
N LEU A 88 2.27 -12.98 -9.41
CA LEU A 88 2.81 -12.08 -10.43
C LEU A 88 1.71 -11.33 -11.20
N PHE A 89 0.68 -12.05 -11.63
CA PHE A 89 -0.41 -11.43 -12.38
C PHE A 89 -1.34 -10.60 -11.49
N GLU A 90 -1.55 -10.99 -10.23
CA GLU A 90 -2.24 -10.10 -9.28
C GLU A 90 -1.47 -8.79 -9.08
N TYR A 91 -0.13 -8.85 -8.98
CA TYR A 91 0.71 -7.66 -8.93
C TYR A 91 0.54 -6.80 -10.19
N LYS A 92 0.54 -7.42 -11.38
CA LYS A 92 0.27 -6.72 -12.65
C LYS A 92 -1.07 -5.98 -12.61
N TYR A 93 -2.17 -6.68 -12.32
CA TYR A 93 -3.50 -6.08 -12.32
C TYR A 93 -3.68 -5.02 -11.23
N ARG A 94 -3.07 -5.18 -10.05
CA ARG A 94 -3.04 -4.15 -9.01
C ARG A 94 -2.39 -2.86 -9.52
N ASN A 95 -1.23 -2.96 -10.14
CA ASN A 95 -0.52 -1.81 -10.69
C ASN A 95 -1.29 -1.16 -11.83
N LEU A 96 -1.86 -1.95 -12.75
CA LEU A 96 -2.66 -1.41 -13.85
C LEU A 96 -3.91 -0.66 -13.37
N ALA A 97 -4.49 -1.08 -12.23
CA ALA A 97 -5.63 -0.40 -11.62
C ALA A 97 -5.29 0.98 -11.05
N GLU A 98 -4.01 1.32 -10.87
CA GLU A 98 -3.56 2.63 -10.37
C GLU A 98 -3.53 3.73 -11.45
N GLY A 99 -3.87 3.41 -12.71
CA GLY A 99 -3.85 4.39 -13.80
C GLY A 99 -2.43 4.86 -14.15
N LEU A 100 -1.54 3.89 -14.42
CA LEU A 100 -0.14 4.16 -14.77
C LEU A 100 0.01 5.01 -16.05
N SER A 101 1.08 5.81 -16.12
CA SER A 101 1.51 6.43 -17.38
C SER A 101 2.06 5.37 -18.33
N ASP A 102 2.19 5.69 -19.61
CA ASP A 102 2.61 4.70 -20.60
C ASP A 102 4.06 4.24 -20.39
N GLU A 103 4.95 5.12 -19.90
CA GLU A 103 6.31 4.75 -19.50
C GLU A 103 6.29 3.76 -18.32
N ARG A 104 5.41 4.00 -17.34
CA ARG A 104 5.26 3.09 -16.19
C ARG A 104 4.64 1.75 -16.59
N LYS A 105 3.70 1.74 -17.53
CA LYS A 105 3.15 0.49 -18.10
C LYS A 105 4.22 -0.30 -18.85
N LYS A 106 5.08 0.38 -19.62
CA LYS A 106 6.20 -0.26 -20.32
C LYS A 106 7.19 -0.89 -19.35
N ALA A 107 7.61 -0.15 -18.32
CA ALA A 107 8.50 -0.67 -17.27
C ALA A 107 7.87 -1.83 -16.49
N LEU A 108 6.57 -1.76 -16.21
CA LEU A 108 5.82 -2.87 -15.61
C LEU A 108 5.87 -4.09 -16.53
N ALA A 109 5.56 -3.94 -17.82
CA ALA A 109 5.54 -5.04 -18.77
C ALA A 109 6.92 -5.72 -18.90
N GLU A 110 8.00 -4.95 -18.98
CA GLU A 110 9.38 -5.46 -18.97
C GLU A 110 9.68 -6.24 -17.68
N THR A 111 9.24 -5.72 -16.53
CA THR A 111 9.40 -6.40 -15.23
C THR A 111 8.63 -7.73 -15.18
N ILE A 112 7.40 -7.75 -15.68
CA ILE A 112 6.59 -8.97 -15.76
C ILE A 112 7.26 -9.99 -16.69
N GLU A 113 7.74 -9.57 -17.86
CA GLU A 113 8.43 -10.43 -18.81
C GLU A 113 9.69 -11.06 -18.21
N MET A 114 10.54 -10.26 -17.56
CA MET A 114 11.74 -10.76 -16.89
C MET A 114 11.41 -11.80 -15.82
N LYS A 115 10.35 -11.57 -15.03
CA LYS A 115 9.92 -12.52 -13.99
C LYS A 115 9.34 -13.81 -14.58
N ILE A 116 8.62 -13.72 -15.71
CA ILE A 116 8.17 -14.90 -16.45
C ILE A 116 9.39 -15.72 -16.90
N ASN A 117 10.36 -15.08 -17.54
CA ASN A 117 11.55 -15.76 -18.06
C ASN A 117 12.42 -16.36 -16.95
N ALA A 118 12.47 -15.73 -15.77
CA ALA A 118 13.22 -16.24 -14.62
C ALA A 118 12.53 -17.42 -13.90
N THR A 119 11.21 -17.60 -14.08
CA THR A 119 10.42 -18.63 -13.38
C THR A 119 10.19 -19.88 -14.24
N LEU A 120 10.21 -19.73 -15.56
CA LEU A 120 10.04 -20.82 -16.52
C LEU A 120 11.38 -21.53 -16.80
N THR A 121 11.31 -22.78 -17.25
CA THR A 121 12.48 -23.47 -17.80
C THR A 121 12.85 -22.90 -19.18
N PRO A 122 14.09 -23.09 -19.67
CA PRO A 122 14.49 -22.63 -21.00
C PRO A 122 13.56 -23.12 -22.13
N ASP A 123 13.08 -24.36 -22.05
CA ASP A 123 12.16 -24.93 -23.03
C ASP A 123 10.78 -24.25 -22.98
N GLN A 124 10.27 -23.99 -21.77
CA GLN A 124 9.02 -23.27 -21.58
C GLN A 124 9.10 -21.82 -22.08
N VAL A 125 10.23 -21.13 -21.85
CA VAL A 125 10.49 -19.79 -22.37
C VAL A 125 10.52 -19.79 -23.90
N THR A 126 11.22 -20.76 -24.50
CA THR A 126 11.31 -20.90 -25.95
C THR A 126 9.95 -21.16 -26.57
N LYS A 127 9.13 -22.00 -25.94
CA LYS A 127 7.75 -22.23 -26.39
C LYS A 127 6.91 -20.96 -26.27
N LEU A 128 7.00 -20.24 -25.14
CA LEU A 128 6.24 -19.00 -24.91
C LEU A 128 6.61 -17.88 -25.89
N SER A 129 7.89 -17.73 -26.24
CA SER A 129 8.35 -16.70 -27.18
C SER A 129 7.83 -16.89 -28.61
N GLN A 130 7.45 -18.12 -28.97
CA GLN A 130 6.79 -18.43 -30.25
C GLN A 130 5.32 -17.97 -30.29
N ASN A 131 4.74 -17.55 -29.15
CA ASN A 131 3.38 -17.03 -29.07
C ASN A 131 3.36 -15.57 -28.60
N PRO A 132 3.65 -14.60 -29.50
CA PRO A 132 3.71 -13.19 -29.14
C PRO A 132 2.36 -12.65 -28.65
N THR A 133 1.25 -13.20 -29.13
CA THR A 133 -0.10 -12.82 -28.68
C THR A 133 -0.29 -13.12 -27.20
N LEU A 134 0.05 -14.34 -26.76
CA LEU A 134 -0.02 -14.71 -25.35
C LEU A 134 0.98 -13.91 -24.52
N LEU A 135 2.23 -13.77 -24.99
CA LEU A 135 3.26 -13.00 -24.25
C LEU A 135 2.82 -11.55 -24.01
N ASN A 136 2.22 -10.90 -25.01
CA ASN A 136 1.70 -9.53 -24.89
C ASN A 136 0.54 -9.45 -23.89
N GLN A 137 -0.37 -10.43 -23.88
CA GLN A 137 -1.43 -10.53 -22.88
C GLN A 137 -0.86 -10.65 -21.45
N LEU A 138 0.09 -11.58 -21.25
CA LEU A 138 0.67 -11.87 -19.95
C LEU A 138 1.46 -10.68 -19.38
N THR A 139 2.19 -9.97 -20.23
CA THR A 139 2.99 -8.79 -19.85
C THR A 139 2.16 -7.51 -19.74
N GLY A 140 1.00 -7.45 -20.39
CA GLY A 140 0.18 -6.23 -20.44
C GLY A 140 0.64 -5.22 -21.49
N LYS A 141 1.46 -5.65 -22.46
CA LYS A 141 1.77 -4.88 -23.68
C LYS A 141 0.54 -4.92 -24.59
N LYS A 142 -0.42 -4.03 -24.35
CA LYS A 142 -1.53 -3.74 -25.26
C LYS A 142 -1.41 -2.32 -25.78
#